data_AF-A0A4R6SZT1-F1
#
_entry.id   AF-A0A4R6SZT1-F1
#
_cell.length_a   1.000
_cell.length_b   1.000
_cell.length_c   1.000
_cell.angle_alpha   90.00
_cell.angle_beta   90.00
_cell.angle_gamma   90.00
#
_symmetry.space_group_name_H-M   'P 1'
#
loop_
_entity.id
_entity.type
_entity.pdbx_description
1 polymer ?
#
loop_
_entity_poly.entity_id
_entity_poly.type
_entity_poly.pdbx_seq_one_letter_code
_entity_poly.pdbx_strand_id
1 'polypeptide(L)'
;MRGFRIKPNLKKIDLIAIKQNQVEYFCATQTIDKIRAQKIGLEFNQELADFMEEKVKYYFIVKTNMEYDVISGLLLDPVIKKLDIVTGPVTEKARKCIDHYINSLK
;
A
#
# COMPACT_ATOMS: atom_id res chain seq x y z
N MET A 1 -16.72 5.05 -22.16
CA MET A 1 -15.50 4.76 -21.38
C MET A 1 -15.85 3.75 -20.30
N ARG A 2 -15.31 2.53 -20.34
CA ARG A 2 -15.55 1.50 -19.32
C ARG A 2 -14.85 1.94 -18.03
N GLY A 3 -15.61 2.37 -17.02
CA GLY A 3 -15.07 2.73 -15.71
C GLY A 3 -14.45 1.51 -15.05
N PHE A 4 -13.13 1.51 -14.88
CA PHE A 4 -12.46 0.49 -14.08
C PHE A 4 -12.85 0.70 -12.61
N ARG A 5 -13.43 -0.34 -11.99
CA ARG A 5 -13.93 -0.30 -10.62
C ARG A 5 -12.82 -0.72 -9.66
N ILE A 6 -12.31 0.20 -8.85
CA ILE A 6 -11.37 -0.11 -7.77
C ILE A 6 -12.09 -1.02 -6.77
N LYS A 7 -11.46 -2.15 -6.41
CA LYS A 7 -12.01 -3.10 -5.42
C LYS A 7 -10.96 -3.35 -4.34
N PRO A 8 -11.26 -3.01 -3.06
CA PRO A 8 -10.41 -3.44 -1.95
C PRO A 8 -10.50 -4.96 -1.83
N ASN A 9 -9.37 -5.65 -1.86
CA ASN A 9 -9.34 -7.08 -1.56
C ASN A 9 -8.83 -7.26 -0.13
N LEU A 10 -9.76 -7.59 0.78
CA LEU A 10 -9.47 -7.80 2.20
C LEU A 10 -9.08 -9.26 2.52
N LYS A 11 -8.84 -10.09 1.49
CA LYS A 11 -8.53 -11.52 1.69
C LYS A 11 -7.10 -11.70 2.21
N LYS A 12 -6.90 -12.73 3.05
CA LYS A 12 -5.57 -13.29 3.33
C LYS A 12 -4.88 -13.59 2.00
N ILE A 13 -3.82 -12.86 1.70
CA ILE A 13 -3.06 -13.05 0.47
C ILE A 13 -2.18 -14.26 0.63
N ASP A 14 -2.25 -15.12 -0.37
CA ASP A 14 -1.23 -16.11 -0.60
C ASP A 14 -0.04 -15.39 -1.25
N LEU A 15 0.98 -15.08 -0.44
CA LEU A 15 2.11 -14.23 -0.87
C LEU A 15 2.92 -14.89 -1.99
N ILE A 16 2.83 -16.22 -2.10
CA ILE A 16 3.42 -17.02 -3.15
C ILE A 16 2.75 -16.74 -4.51
N ALA A 17 1.51 -16.23 -4.50
CA ALA A 17 0.76 -15.90 -5.71
C ALA A 17 1.06 -14.48 -6.25
N ILE A 18 1.77 -13.62 -5.51
CA ILE A 18 2.17 -12.30 -6.02
C ILE A 18 3.31 -12.49 -7.03
N LYS A 19 2.97 -12.46 -8.31
CA LYS A 19 3.99 -12.42 -9.37
C LYS A 19 4.50 -10.99 -9.54
N GLN A 20 5.80 -10.83 -9.76
CA GLN A 20 6.46 -9.53 -9.93
C GLN A 20 5.78 -8.65 -11.00
N ASN A 21 5.33 -9.26 -12.11
CA ASN A 21 4.63 -8.58 -13.20
C ASN A 21 3.18 -8.14 -12.87
N GLN A 22 2.68 -8.49 -11.68
CA GLN A 22 1.36 -8.09 -11.20
C GLN A 22 1.42 -6.96 -10.19
N VAL A 23 2.61 -6.56 -9.73
CA VAL A 23 2.79 -5.43 -8.81
C VAL A 23 3.08 -4.17 -9.61
N GLU A 24 2.22 -3.17 -9.45
CA GLU A 24 2.37 -1.84 -10.08
C GLU A 24 3.13 -0.89 -9.14
N TYR A 25 2.85 -0.98 -7.83
CA TYR A 25 3.46 -0.13 -6.81
C TYR A 25 3.32 -0.79 -5.44
N PHE A 26 4.26 -0.56 -4.53
CA PHE A 26 4.03 -0.85 -3.12
C PHE A 26 4.75 0.16 -2.23
N CYS A 27 4.25 0.38 -1.02
CA CYS A 27 4.90 1.21 -0.01
C CYS A 27 4.53 0.75 1.39
N ALA A 28 5.31 1.16 2.40
CA ALA A 28 4.88 1.01 3.78
C ALA A 28 3.57 1.78 4.02
N THR A 29 2.67 1.25 4.84
CA THR A 29 1.41 1.94 5.20
C THR A 29 1.66 3.28 5.87
N GLN A 30 2.79 3.44 6.57
CA GLN A 30 3.24 4.73 7.10
C GLN A 30 3.31 5.84 6.03
N THR A 31 3.64 5.48 4.78
CA THR A 31 3.61 6.44 3.66
C THR A 31 2.20 6.93 3.38
N ILE A 32 1.20 6.04 3.48
CA ILE A 32 -0.22 6.37 3.33
C ILE A 32 -0.71 7.20 4.51
N ASP A 33 -0.30 6.85 5.72
CA ASP A 33 -0.65 7.59 6.93
C ASP A 33 -0.12 9.02 6.89
N LYS A 34 1.11 9.21 6.41
CA LYS A 34 1.67 10.54 6.15
C LYS A 34 0.84 11.32 5.12
N ILE A 35 0.47 10.69 4.01
CA ILE A 35 -0.39 11.33 2.99
C ILE A 35 -1.75 11.71 3.59
N ARG A 36 -2.32 10.85 4.44
CA ARG A 36 -3.58 11.12 5.14
C ARG A 36 -3.44 12.30 6.09
N ALA A 37 -2.40 12.33 6.92
CA ALA A 37 -2.13 13.43 7.86
C ALA A 37 -1.98 14.77 7.13
N GLN A 38 -1.22 14.79 6.04
CA GLN A 38 -1.06 15.98 5.20
C GLN A 38 -2.39 16.46 4.60
N LYS A 39 -3.26 15.54 4.15
CA LYS A 39 -4.58 15.89 3.60
C LYS A 39 -5.52 16.53 4.61
N ILE A 40 -5.39 16.20 5.89
CA ILE A 40 -6.22 16.78 6.96
C ILE A 40 -5.54 17.98 7.65
N GLY A 41 -4.39 18.44 7.13
CA GLY A 41 -3.66 19.57 7.69
C GLY A 41 -2.92 19.28 8.99
N LEU A 42 -2.69 18.01 9.31
CA LEU A 42 -2.00 17.58 10.53
C LEU A 42 -0.50 17.48 10.26
N GLU A 43 0.30 18.15 11.10
CA GLU A 43 1.76 18.15 10.97
C GLU A 43 2.30 16.75 11.31
N PHE A 44 2.89 16.09 10.32
CA PHE A 44 3.47 14.76 10.50
C PHE A 44 4.84 14.88 11.18
N ASN A 45 4.85 14.85 12.51
CA ASN A 45 6.06 14.86 13.32
C ASN A 45 6.56 13.44 13.65
N GLN A 46 7.80 13.34 14.12
CA GLN A 46 8.44 12.06 14.46
C GLN A 46 7.65 11.30 15.55
N GLU A 47 7.07 12.02 16.51
CA GLU A 47 6.29 11.45 17.60
C GLU A 47 5.00 10.76 17.12
N LEU A 48 4.29 11.34 16.15
CA LEU A 48 3.15 10.71 15.49
C LEU A 48 3.60 9.49 14.68
N ALA A 49 4.74 9.58 14.00
CA ALA A 49 5.29 8.47 13.25
C ALA A 49 5.63 7.28 14.17
N ASP A 50 6.23 7.56 15.33
CA ASP A 50 6.62 6.56 16.33
C ASP A 50 5.39 5.97 17.05
N PHE A 51 4.36 6.78 17.34
CA PHE A 51 3.08 6.31 17.90
C PHE A 51 2.34 5.37 16.94
N MET A 52 2.44 5.61 15.63
CA MET A 52 1.87 4.72 14.61
C MET A 52 2.70 3.45 14.39
N GLU A 53 3.93 3.38 14.93
CA GLU A 53 4.86 2.27 14.76
C GLU A 53 4.69 1.16 15.84
N GLU A 54 3.45 0.82 16.22
CA GLU A 54 3.22 -0.33 17.07
C GLU A 54 3.45 -1.66 16.30
N LYS A 55 4.71 -2.11 16.37
CA LYS A 55 5.21 -3.49 16.30
C LYS A 55 5.06 -4.30 15.01
N VAL A 56 4.31 -3.87 13.99
CA VAL A 56 4.23 -4.58 12.70
C VAL A 56 4.22 -3.59 11.53
N LYS A 57 5.29 -3.54 10.75
CA LYS A 57 5.32 -2.79 9.48
C LYS A 57 4.32 -3.44 8.53
N TYR A 58 3.31 -2.71 8.06
CA TYR A 58 2.43 -3.16 6.99
C TYR A 58 2.84 -2.50 5.67
N TYR A 59 2.57 -3.18 4.57
CA TYR A 59 2.82 -2.72 3.21
C TYR A 59 1.50 -2.66 2.45
N PHE A 60 1.28 -1.55 1.75
CA PHE A 60 0.23 -1.38 0.78
C PHE A 60 0.76 -1.75 -0.60
N ILE A 61 0.10 -2.68 -1.27
CA ILE A 61 0.50 -3.19 -2.59
C ILE A 61 -0.61 -2.89 -3.58
N VAL A 62 -0.27 -2.21 -4.67
CA VAL A 62 -1.15 -1.96 -5.80
C VAL A 62 -0.78 -2.91 -6.92
N LYS A 63 -1.78 -3.57 -7.47
CA LYS A 63 -1.65 -4.47 -8.60
C LYS A 63 -1.91 -3.75 -9.93
N THR A 64 -1.40 -4.31 -11.02
CA THR A 64 -1.53 -3.75 -12.38
C THR A 64 -2.98 -3.58 -12.86
N ASN A 65 -3.91 -4.34 -12.26
CA ASN A 65 -5.35 -4.32 -12.50
C ASN A 65 -6.14 -3.32 -11.62
N MET A 66 -5.46 -2.40 -10.90
CA MET A 66 -6.06 -1.47 -9.93
C MET A 66 -6.76 -2.12 -8.73
N GLU A 67 -6.38 -3.33 -8.37
CA GLU A 67 -6.66 -3.89 -7.06
C GLU A 67 -5.53 -3.49 -6.09
N TYR A 68 -5.85 -3.40 -4.81
CA TYR A 68 -4.84 -3.15 -3.79
C TYR A 68 -5.09 -3.99 -2.54
N ASP A 69 -4.00 -4.19 -1.81
CA ASP A 69 -3.90 -5.08 -0.67
C ASP A 69 -3.04 -4.46 0.45
N VAL A 70 -3.31 -4.80 1.71
CA VAL A 70 -2.48 -4.42 2.87
C VAL A 70 -1.95 -5.67 3.54
N ILE A 71 -0.63 -5.82 3.62
CA ILE A 71 0.06 -7.05 4.03
C ILE A 71 1.04 -6.74 5.16
N SER A 72 1.14 -7.62 6.16
CA SER A 72 2.21 -7.55 7.16
C SER A 72 3.60 -7.74 6.53
N GLY A 73 4.56 -6.90 6.88
CA GLY A 73 5.96 -6.94 6.44
C GLY A 73 6.69 -8.21 6.87
N LEU A 74 6.30 -8.83 8.00
CA LEU A 74 6.80 -10.15 8.40
C LEU A 74 6.58 -11.22 7.32
N LEU A 75 5.49 -11.07 6.57
CA LEU A 75 5.08 -11.97 5.51
C LEU A 75 5.65 -11.55 4.14
N LEU A 76 5.80 -10.24 3.91
CA LEU A 76 6.16 -9.69 2.60
C LEU A 76 7.68 -9.54 2.41
N ASP A 77 8.43 -9.22 3.46
CA ASP A 77 9.88 -8.96 3.39
C ASP A 77 10.68 -10.14 2.80
N PRO A 78 10.41 -11.42 3.17
CA PRO A 78 11.10 -12.55 2.55
C PRO A 78 10.78 -12.68 1.05
N VAL A 79 9.57 -12.30 0.65
CA VAL A 79 9.09 -12.42 -0.74
C VAL A 79 9.68 -11.31 -1.60
N ILE A 80 9.70 -10.06 -1.13
CA ILE A 80 10.34 -8.93 -1.84
C ILE A 80 11.81 -9.23 -2.09
N LYS A 81 12.54 -9.69 -1.06
CA LYS A 81 13.97 -10.03 -1.18
C LYS A 81 14.21 -11.19 -2.15
N LYS A 82 13.34 -12.20 -2.15
CA LYS A 82 13.47 -13.37 -3.01
C LYS A 82 13.11 -13.09 -4.48
N LEU A 83 12.14 -12.21 -4.71
CA LEU A 83 11.59 -11.91 -6.04
C LEU A 83 12.18 -10.63 -6.67
N ASP A 84 13.11 -9.96 -5.99
CA ASP A 84 13.74 -8.70 -6.43
C ASP A 84 12.70 -7.67 -6.90
N ILE A 85 11.62 -7.51 -6.12
CA ILE A 85 10.55 -6.59 -6.47
C ILE A 85 11.00 -5.17 -6.18
N VAL A 86 11.39 -4.44 -7.21
CA VAL A 86 11.77 -3.03 -7.11
C VAL A 86 10.53 -2.14 -7.22
N THR A 87 10.38 -1.20 -6.28
CA THR A 87 9.34 -0.16 -6.38
C THR A 87 9.69 0.85 -7.46
N GLY A 88 8.82 0.98 -8.47
CA GLY A 88 8.83 2.11 -9.40
C GLY A 88 8.28 3.40 -8.78
N PRO A 89 8.36 4.54 -9.49
CA PRO A 89 7.73 5.79 -9.07
C PRO A 89 6.21 5.65 -8.95
N VAL A 90 5.57 6.47 -8.11
CA VAL A 90 4.12 6.45 -7.88
C VAL A 90 3.36 6.78 -9.18
N THR A 91 2.78 5.75 -9.82
CA THR A 91 1.99 5.90 -11.04
C THR A 91 0.61 6.50 -10.77
N GLU A 92 -0.07 7.00 -11.80
CA GLU A 92 -1.42 7.56 -11.67
C GLU A 92 -2.42 6.53 -11.11
N LYS A 93 -2.28 5.26 -11.50
CA LYS A 93 -3.08 4.15 -10.96
C LYS A 93 -2.85 3.97 -9.46
N ALA A 94 -1.59 4.00 -9.04
CA ALA A 94 -1.22 3.89 -7.63
C ALA A 94 -1.84 5.03 -6.81
N ARG A 95 -1.80 6.27 -7.30
CA ARG A 95 -2.46 7.42 -6.63
C ARG A 95 -3.96 7.20 -6.46
N LYS A 96 -4.66 6.74 -7.51
CA LYS A 96 -6.09 6.43 -7.44
C LYS A 96 -6.40 5.36 -6.38
N CYS A 97 -5.56 4.33 -6.26
CA CYS A 97 -5.73 3.29 -5.25
C CYS A 97 -5.48 3.81 -3.84
N ILE A 98 -4.43 4.62 -3.64
CA ILE A 98 -4.12 5.27 -2.35
C ILE A 98 -5.28 6.18 -1.92
N ASP A 99 -5.77 7.02 -2.83
CA ASP A 99 -6.88 7.94 -2.55
C ASP A 99 -8.16 7.19 -2.20
N HIS A 100 -8.48 6.12 -2.94
CA HIS A 100 -9.62 5.27 -2.64
C HIS A 100 -9.49 4.62 -1.26
N TYR A 101 -8.31 4.11 -0.91
CA TYR A 101 -8.06 3.50 0.39
C TYR A 101 -8.19 4.51 1.52
N ILE A 102 -7.55 5.68 1.43
CA ILE A 102 -7.65 6.75 2.45
C ILE A 102 -9.10 7.16 2.65
N ASN A 103 -9.88 7.33 1.58
CA ASN A 103 -11.30 7.69 1.66
C ASN A 103 -12.16 6.58 2.28
N SER A 104 -11.71 5.32 2.25
CA SER A 104 -12.40 4.18 2.87
C SER A 104 -12.11 4.00 4.36
N LEU A 105 -11.05 4.64 4.90
CA LEU A 105 -10.67 4.60 6.32
C LEU A 105 -11.48 5.58 7.21
N LYS A 106 -12.72 5.89 6.81
CA LYS A 106 -13.63 6.77 7.56
C LYS A 106 -13.99 6.18 8.91
#